data_AF-A0A671G4D1-F1
#
_entry.id   AF-A0A671G4D1-F1
#
_cell.length_a   1.000
_cell.length_b   1.000
_cell.length_c   1.000
_cell.angle_alpha   90.00
_cell.angle_beta   90.00
_cell.angle_gamma   90.00
#
_symmetry.space_group_name_H-M   'P 1'
#
loop_
_entity.id
_entity.type
_entity.pdbx_description
1 polymer ?
#
loop_
_entity_poly.entity_id
_entity_poly.type
_entity_poly.pdbx_seq_one_letter_code
_entity_poly.pdbx_strand_id
1 'polypeptide(L)'
;MALTAVIRVPSRALLRPWARLRDAALGWIEPAGGGGVEVSAQRFASQKVLVEPDPAAGSARIQGPLQKLSSEPSLGSLLLEVLIASWVAVMKFKNPPVNSLSLELLTELVISLEKLENDKTVRGVVLTSDCPGIFSAGLDLTEMCGRNPAHYAEYWKAVQEMWLRLYLSNLVLVAAINGASPAGGCLIALTCDYRVMADNPKYCIGLNETLLGIVAPFWFKDNLVNTIGHRASERALQLGLLFPPTEALQVGMVDKVVPKDQVQSTALSVLAQWMAIPDHARQLTKNMMRKPTADRLLKQRDADIQNFVSFISRDSIQKSLQMYLEKLKQKKG
;
A
#
# COMPACT_ATOMS: atom_id res chain seq x y z
N MET A 1 -7.06 -8.76 -49.03
CA MET A 1 -5.80 -8.96 -49.78
C MET A 1 -4.76 -8.01 -49.22
N ALA A 2 -3.56 -8.51 -48.94
CA ALA A 2 -2.33 -7.80 -48.53
C ALA A 2 -2.33 -7.20 -47.09
N LEU A 3 -1.28 -7.31 -46.27
CA LEU A 3 0.05 -7.89 -46.43
C LEU A 3 0.65 -8.17 -45.04
N THR A 4 1.27 -9.33 -44.93
CA THR A 4 2.01 -9.88 -43.79
C THR A 4 3.33 -9.14 -43.57
N ALA A 5 3.73 -8.88 -42.31
CA ALA A 5 5.12 -8.61 -41.95
C ALA A 5 5.52 -9.44 -40.72
N VAL A 6 6.19 -10.56 -40.99
CA VAL A 6 6.88 -11.41 -40.01
C VAL A 6 8.33 -10.96 -39.98
N ILE A 7 8.83 -10.49 -38.84
CA ILE A 7 10.26 -10.27 -38.63
C ILE A 7 10.80 -11.44 -37.80
N ARG A 8 11.62 -12.28 -38.45
CA ARG A 8 12.49 -13.29 -37.85
C ARG A 8 13.76 -12.60 -37.34
N VAL A 9 14.14 -12.88 -36.10
CA VAL A 9 15.49 -12.57 -35.58
C VAL A 9 16.29 -13.89 -35.54
N PRO A 10 17.53 -13.95 -36.08
CA PRO A 10 18.31 -15.18 -36.09
C PRO A 10 18.92 -15.49 -34.74
N SER A 11 18.91 -16.78 -34.40
CA SER A 11 19.51 -17.37 -33.21
C SER A 11 20.95 -17.87 -33.46
N ARG A 12 21.77 -17.83 -32.38
CA ARG A 12 23.14 -18.37 -32.16
C ARG A 12 24.28 -17.43 -32.58
N ALA A 13 25.38 -17.26 -31.83
CA ALA A 13 26.03 -17.98 -30.72
C ALA A 13 26.87 -16.94 -29.89
N LEU A 14 27.34 -17.11 -28.65
CA LEU A 14 28.18 -18.16 -28.08
C LEU A 14 28.19 -18.03 -26.55
N LEU A 15 28.22 -19.18 -25.89
CA LEU A 15 28.57 -19.39 -24.49
C LEU A 15 30.05 -19.05 -24.23
N ARG A 16 30.40 -18.43 -23.10
CA ARG A 16 31.14 -19.08 -22.00
C ARG A 16 31.35 -18.18 -20.76
N PRO A 17 31.52 -18.77 -19.56
CA PRO A 17 31.46 -18.13 -18.25
C PRO A 17 32.83 -17.97 -17.57
N TRP A 18 33.06 -16.86 -16.90
CA TRP A 18 34.17 -16.62 -15.97
C TRP A 18 33.66 -15.65 -14.89
N ALA A 19 34.01 -15.67 -13.63
CA ALA A 19 34.61 -16.63 -12.72
C ALA A 19 34.46 -15.99 -11.32
N ARG A 20 34.56 -16.81 -10.28
CA ARG A 20 34.53 -16.47 -8.87
C ARG A 20 35.51 -15.35 -8.51
N LEU A 21 35.10 -14.45 -7.61
CA LEU A 21 36.03 -13.81 -6.68
C LEU A 21 35.55 -14.14 -5.26
N ARG A 22 36.27 -15.09 -4.64
CA ARG A 22 36.35 -15.30 -3.21
C ARG A 22 37.43 -14.37 -2.65
N ASP A 23 37.17 -13.91 -1.44
CA ASP A 23 38.13 -13.61 -0.37
C ASP A 23 39.35 -12.75 -0.72
N ALA A 24 39.29 -11.49 -0.31
CA ALA A 24 40.46 -10.75 0.15
C ALA A 24 40.14 -10.14 1.52
N ALA A 25 40.40 -10.90 2.57
CA ALA A 25 40.64 -10.36 3.89
C ALA A 25 41.97 -9.60 3.86
N LEU A 26 41.96 -8.30 4.18
CA LEU A 26 43.17 -7.54 4.46
C LEU A 26 42.95 -6.61 5.64
N GLY A 27 43.62 -6.95 6.73
CA GLY A 27 44.46 -6.00 7.47
C GLY A 27 43.74 -5.02 8.39
N TRP A 28 43.53 -5.45 9.63
CA TRP A 28 43.47 -4.54 10.77
C TRP A 28 44.83 -3.85 10.93
N ILE A 29 44.85 -2.52 10.93
CA ILE A 29 45.97 -1.69 11.37
C ILE A 29 45.45 -0.86 12.54
N GLU A 30 45.98 -1.12 13.74
CA GLU A 30 45.82 -0.23 14.90
C GLU A 30 46.68 1.03 14.73
N PRO A 31 46.23 2.21 15.18
CA PRO A 31 47.12 3.29 15.52
C PRO A 31 47.28 3.40 17.04
N ALA A 32 48.52 3.23 17.50
CA ALA A 32 49.00 3.73 18.78
C ALA A 32 49.29 5.24 18.66
N GLY A 33 49.06 5.98 19.74
CA GLY A 33 49.67 7.30 19.96
C GLY A 33 48.68 8.44 20.18
N GLY A 34 48.61 8.88 21.44
CA GLY A 34 47.73 9.95 21.90
C GLY A 34 48.14 11.36 21.43
N GLY A 35 47.14 12.24 21.46
CA GLY A 35 47.27 13.68 21.27
C GLY A 35 45.90 14.31 21.51
N GLY A 36 45.73 14.94 22.67
CA GLY A 36 44.48 15.61 23.04
C GLY A 36 44.16 16.77 22.11
N VAL A 37 42.90 16.86 21.69
CA VAL A 37 42.32 18.07 21.09
C VAL A 37 40.88 18.21 21.59
N GLU A 38 40.55 19.43 22.01
CA GLU A 38 39.25 19.90 22.51
C GLU A 38 38.06 19.42 21.67
N VAL A 39 37.03 18.89 22.33
CA VAL A 39 35.74 18.59 21.71
C VAL A 39 34.92 19.87 21.62
N SER A 40 35.07 20.61 20.53
CA SER A 40 34.10 21.64 20.15
C SER A 40 32.86 20.94 19.57
N ALA A 41 31.71 21.13 20.20
CA ALA A 41 30.43 20.60 19.74
C ALA A 41 29.95 21.37 18.51
N GLN A 42 30.39 20.98 17.31
CA GLN A 42 29.78 21.43 16.06
C GLN A 42 28.44 20.70 15.87
N ARG A 43 27.35 21.42 16.12
CA ARG A 43 26.00 21.03 15.68
C ARG A 43 26.00 20.93 14.15
N PHE A 44 25.95 19.72 13.63
CA PHE A 44 25.57 19.50 12.23
C PHE A 44 24.08 19.77 12.08
N ALA A 45 23.75 21.01 11.71
CA ALA A 45 22.44 21.33 11.16
C ALA A 45 22.31 20.56 9.84
N SER A 46 21.39 19.60 9.78
CA SER A 46 21.03 18.93 8.53
C SER A 46 20.36 19.94 7.60
N GLN A 47 21.14 20.53 6.70
CA GLN A 47 20.61 21.30 5.59
C GLN A 47 19.81 20.33 4.71
N LYS A 48 18.47 20.40 4.78
CA LYS A 48 17.60 19.77 3.79
C LYS A 48 17.93 20.43 2.46
N VAL A 49 18.69 19.72 1.62
CA VAL A 49 18.80 20.07 0.20
C VAL A 49 17.45 19.71 -0.42
N LEU A 50 16.57 20.71 -0.52
CA LEU A 50 15.40 20.65 -1.37
C LEU A 50 15.92 20.72 -2.81
N VAL A 51 15.97 19.56 -3.46
CA VAL A 51 16.10 19.52 -4.92
C VAL A 51 14.75 19.97 -5.47
N GLU A 52 14.64 21.24 -5.85
CA GLU A 52 13.50 21.68 -6.65
C GLU A 52 13.54 20.93 -7.99
N PRO A 53 12.41 20.34 -8.44
CA PRO A 53 12.37 19.69 -9.74
C PRO A 53 12.55 20.73 -10.84
N ASP A 54 13.44 20.43 -11.79
CA ASP A 54 13.64 21.22 -13.00
C ASP A 54 12.28 21.38 -13.74
N PRO A 55 11.76 22.61 -13.92
CA PRO A 55 10.50 22.85 -14.62
C PRO A 55 10.56 22.43 -16.11
N ALA A 56 11.74 22.13 -16.66
CA ALA A 56 11.92 21.61 -18.01
C ALA A 56 11.87 20.07 -18.12
N ALA A 57 11.75 19.33 -17.01
CA ALA A 57 11.50 17.89 -17.04
C ALA A 57 10.04 17.64 -17.51
N GLY A 58 9.90 17.46 -18.82
CA GLY A 58 8.65 17.46 -19.56
C GLY A 58 7.47 16.76 -18.87
N SER A 59 6.36 17.47 -18.82
CA SER A 59 5.05 16.89 -18.53
C SER A 59 4.72 15.84 -19.59
N ALA A 60 5.05 14.58 -19.33
CA ALA A 60 4.50 13.46 -20.09
C ALA A 60 2.99 13.40 -19.79
N ARG A 61 2.19 14.13 -20.59
CA ARG A 61 0.73 14.02 -20.56
C ARG A 61 0.39 12.59 -20.97
N ILE A 62 -0.24 11.83 -20.08
CA ILE A 62 -0.88 10.56 -20.44
C ILE A 62 -2.06 10.93 -21.36
N GLN A 63 -1.83 10.89 -22.67
CA GLN A 63 -2.84 11.07 -23.70
C GLN A 63 -3.10 9.71 -24.35
N GLY A 64 -4.23 9.10 -24.00
CA GLY A 64 -4.72 7.87 -24.61
C GLY A 64 -6.06 7.47 -23.98
N PRO A 65 -7.02 6.93 -24.74
CA PRO A 65 -8.27 6.46 -24.18
C PRO A 65 -8.01 5.30 -23.21
N LEU A 66 -8.61 5.37 -22.03
CA LEU A 66 -8.55 4.30 -21.03
C LEU A 66 -9.26 3.05 -21.58
N GLN A 67 -8.53 1.96 -21.79
CA GLN A 67 -9.13 0.68 -22.14
C GLN A 67 -9.56 -0.05 -20.86
N LYS A 68 -10.80 -0.55 -20.86
CA LYS A 68 -11.37 -1.34 -19.77
C LYS A 68 -10.82 -2.76 -19.85
N LEU A 69 -10.17 -3.24 -18.80
CA LEU A 69 -9.88 -4.68 -18.70
C LEU A 69 -11.20 -5.39 -18.38
N SER A 70 -11.80 -6.05 -19.37
CA SER A 70 -12.96 -6.92 -19.13
C SER A 70 -12.47 -8.22 -18.51
N SER A 71 -12.69 -8.41 -17.21
CA SER A 71 -12.84 -9.77 -16.67
C SER A 71 -14.12 -10.37 -17.27
N GLU A 72 -14.08 -11.65 -17.65
CA GLU A 72 -15.30 -12.38 -17.98
C GLU A 72 -16.33 -12.20 -16.86
N PRO A 73 -17.61 -11.93 -17.18
CA PRO A 73 -18.61 -11.70 -16.16
C PRO A 73 -18.95 -13.03 -15.49
N SER A 74 -18.37 -13.29 -14.32
CA SER A 74 -19.13 -14.01 -13.30
C SER A 74 -20.32 -13.13 -12.91
N LEU A 75 -21.47 -13.76 -12.66
CA LEU A 75 -22.82 -13.20 -12.53
C LEU A 75 -23.03 -12.15 -11.40
N GLY A 76 -22.19 -11.10 -11.30
CA GLY A 76 -22.20 -10.08 -10.26
C GLY A 76 -21.66 -8.73 -10.74
N SER A 77 -21.96 -7.66 -10.00
CA SER A 77 -21.44 -6.31 -10.24
C SER A 77 -19.94 -6.24 -9.93
N LEU A 78 -19.12 -5.78 -10.88
CA LEU A 78 -17.67 -5.60 -10.68
C LEU A 78 -17.39 -4.70 -9.46
N LEU A 79 -16.71 -5.26 -8.46
CA LEU A 79 -16.31 -4.51 -7.26
C LEU A 79 -15.04 -3.67 -7.49
N LEU A 80 -14.34 -3.92 -8.61
CA LEU A 80 -13.19 -3.17 -9.09
C LEU A 80 -13.34 -2.76 -10.56
N GLU A 81 -13.00 -1.52 -10.87
CA GLU A 81 -12.84 -1.05 -12.26
C GLU A 81 -11.36 -0.77 -12.54
N VAL A 82 -10.81 -1.42 -13.57
CA VAL A 82 -9.42 -1.21 -14.01
C VAL A 82 -9.40 -0.54 -15.38
N LEU A 83 -8.75 0.62 -15.44
CA LEU A 83 -8.59 1.45 -16.63
C LEU A 83 -7.11 1.57 -16.97
N ILE A 84 -6.70 1.14 -18.17
CA ILE A 84 -5.29 1.15 -18.59
C ILE A 84 -5.08 2.25 -19.64
N ALA A 85 -4.09 3.12 -19.40
CA ALA A 85 -3.57 4.04 -20.40
C ALA A 85 -2.03 4.04 -20.34
N SER A 86 -1.39 3.75 -21.47
CA SER A 86 0.06 3.57 -21.57
C SER A 86 0.54 2.49 -20.58
N TRP A 87 1.43 2.83 -19.64
CA TRP A 87 1.99 1.91 -18.64
C TRP A 87 1.34 2.01 -17.24
N VAL A 88 0.20 2.69 -17.16
CA VAL A 88 -0.51 2.97 -15.91
C VAL A 88 -1.89 2.32 -15.93
N ALA A 89 -2.22 1.64 -14.84
CA ALA A 89 -3.58 1.23 -14.51
C ALA A 89 -4.18 2.14 -13.42
N VAL A 90 -5.48 2.42 -13.49
CA VAL A 90 -6.26 2.99 -12.39
C VAL A 90 -7.23 1.92 -11.92
N MET A 91 -7.10 1.50 -10.67
CA MET A 91 -7.97 0.53 -10.02
C MET A 91 -8.90 1.26 -9.05
N LYS A 92 -10.21 1.23 -9.35
CA LYS A 92 -11.24 1.90 -8.56
C LYS A 92 -12.03 0.91 -7.72
N PHE A 93 -12.07 1.11 -6.41
CA PHE A 93 -12.98 0.40 -5.51
C PHE A 93 -14.43 0.82 -5.76
N LYS A 94 -15.29 -0.16 -6.02
CA LYS A 94 -16.70 0.01 -6.35
C LYS A 94 -17.56 -1.03 -5.61
N ASN A 95 -17.33 -1.15 -4.31
CA ASN A 95 -18.13 -1.99 -3.42
C ASN A 95 -19.01 -1.10 -2.51
N PRO A 96 -20.14 -0.58 -3.02
CA PRO A 96 -21.00 0.32 -2.26
C PRO A 96 -21.56 -0.36 -1.00
N PRO A 97 -21.89 0.42 0.05
CA PRO A 97 -21.86 1.88 0.07
C PRO A 97 -20.50 2.48 0.46
N VAL A 98 -19.56 1.68 1.00
CA VAL A 98 -18.39 2.21 1.71
C VAL A 98 -17.06 1.51 1.42
N ASN A 99 -17.01 0.67 0.39
CA ASN A 99 -15.86 -0.19 0.07
C ASN A 99 -15.36 -0.97 1.29
N SER A 100 -16.28 -1.61 2.01
CA SER A 100 -15.91 -2.58 3.06
C SER A 100 -15.10 -3.70 2.41
N LEU A 101 -14.03 -4.12 3.08
CA LEU A 101 -13.15 -5.18 2.60
C LEU A 101 -13.76 -6.54 2.94
N SER A 102 -14.83 -6.90 2.23
CA SER A 102 -15.41 -8.25 2.27
C SER A 102 -14.42 -9.28 1.73
N LEU A 103 -14.66 -10.57 2.01
CA LEU A 103 -13.83 -11.64 1.45
C LEU A 103 -13.75 -11.57 -0.09
N GLU A 104 -14.86 -11.24 -0.73
CA GLU A 104 -14.98 -11.08 -2.19
C GLU A 104 -14.09 -9.94 -2.70
N LEU A 105 -14.19 -8.74 -2.13
CA LEU A 105 -13.39 -7.58 -2.55
C LEU A 105 -11.89 -7.82 -2.31
N LEU A 106 -11.51 -8.43 -1.19
CA LEU A 106 -10.11 -8.79 -0.92
C LEU A 106 -9.54 -9.72 -1.99
N THR A 107 -10.32 -10.72 -2.37
CA THR A 107 -9.92 -11.72 -3.38
C THR A 107 -9.85 -11.09 -4.77
N GLU A 108 -10.84 -10.29 -5.16
CA GLU A 108 -10.82 -9.55 -6.44
C GLU A 108 -9.64 -8.59 -6.54
N LEU A 109 -9.28 -7.92 -5.44
CA LEU A 109 -8.14 -7.00 -5.37
C LEU A 109 -6.82 -7.73 -5.62
N VAL A 110 -6.60 -8.86 -4.96
CA VAL A 110 -5.40 -9.68 -5.17
C VAL A 110 -5.32 -10.19 -6.60
N ILE A 111 -6.40 -10.78 -7.13
CA ILE A 111 -6.43 -11.31 -8.50
C ILE A 111 -6.19 -10.20 -9.52
N SER A 112 -6.80 -9.02 -9.32
CA SER A 112 -6.63 -7.88 -10.21
C SER A 112 -5.20 -7.35 -10.18
N LEU A 113 -4.59 -7.28 -9.00
CA LEU A 113 -3.19 -6.88 -8.86
C LEU A 113 -2.25 -7.88 -9.56
N GLU A 114 -2.44 -9.18 -9.34
CA GLU A 114 -1.61 -10.23 -9.98
C GLU A 114 -1.73 -10.18 -11.51
N LYS A 115 -2.92 -9.93 -12.05
CA LYS A 115 -3.11 -9.75 -13.50
C LYS A 115 -2.31 -8.56 -14.01
N LEU A 116 -2.32 -7.44 -13.29
CA LEU A 116 -1.56 -6.24 -13.65
C LEU A 116 -0.05 -6.44 -13.48
N GLU A 117 0.40 -7.23 -12.51
CA GLU A 117 1.81 -7.57 -12.33
C GLU A 117 2.35 -8.44 -13.48
N ASN A 118 1.50 -9.31 -14.03
CA ASN A 118 1.85 -10.20 -15.14
C ASN A 118 1.70 -9.51 -16.51
N ASP A 119 0.99 -8.39 -16.59
CA ASP A 119 0.89 -7.58 -17.81
C ASP A 119 2.15 -6.72 -17.96
N LYS A 120 3.02 -7.11 -18.90
CA LYS A 120 4.28 -6.40 -19.17
C LYS A 120 4.09 -4.97 -19.68
N THR A 121 2.87 -4.59 -20.07
CA THR A 121 2.56 -3.22 -20.46
C THR A 121 2.32 -2.33 -19.25
N VAL A 122 1.98 -2.88 -18.08
CA VAL A 122 1.68 -2.13 -16.86
C VAL A 122 2.90 -2.13 -15.92
N ARG A 123 3.26 -0.95 -15.42
CA ARG A 123 4.35 -0.78 -14.45
C ARG A 123 3.93 -0.06 -13.17
N GLY A 124 2.75 0.55 -13.18
CA GLY A 124 2.21 1.29 -12.05
C GLY A 124 0.70 1.28 -11.97
N VAL A 125 0.18 1.40 -10.75
CA VAL A 125 -1.26 1.37 -10.46
C VAL A 125 -1.61 2.54 -9.53
N VAL A 126 -2.66 3.29 -9.89
CA VAL A 126 -3.33 4.21 -8.97
C VAL A 126 -4.52 3.47 -8.34
N LEU A 127 -4.53 3.35 -7.01
CA LEU A 127 -5.68 2.85 -6.24
C LEU A 127 -6.55 4.03 -5.82
N THR A 128 -7.85 3.96 -6.08
CA THR A 128 -8.82 5.01 -5.71
C THR A 128 -10.21 4.42 -5.45
N SER A 129 -11.15 5.22 -4.95
CA SER A 129 -12.56 4.83 -4.85
C SER A 129 -13.44 5.45 -5.93
N ASP A 130 -14.43 4.70 -6.41
CA ASP A 130 -15.58 5.17 -7.18
C ASP A 130 -16.77 5.52 -6.25
N CYS A 131 -16.74 5.09 -4.98
CA CYS A 131 -17.73 5.43 -3.97
C CYS A 131 -17.51 6.85 -3.40
N PRO A 132 -18.52 7.75 -3.44
CA PRO A 132 -18.36 9.11 -2.94
C PRO A 132 -18.02 9.18 -1.45
N GLY A 133 -16.98 9.93 -1.10
CA GLY A 133 -16.68 10.33 0.28
C GLY A 133 -15.92 9.30 1.12
N ILE A 134 -15.65 8.12 0.57
CA ILE A 134 -15.00 7.01 1.27
C ILE A 134 -13.99 6.36 0.32
N PHE A 135 -12.74 6.24 0.76
CA PHE A 135 -11.74 5.44 0.06
C PHE A 135 -12.04 3.96 0.32
N SER A 136 -12.00 3.57 1.60
CA SER A 136 -12.52 2.31 2.11
C SER A 136 -12.81 2.44 3.61
N ALA A 137 -13.92 1.85 4.06
CA ALA A 137 -14.25 1.77 5.49
C ALA A 137 -13.43 0.73 6.27
N GLY A 138 -12.54 0.00 5.59
CA GLY A 138 -11.70 -1.04 6.19
C GLY A 138 -12.36 -2.41 6.22
N LEU A 139 -11.94 -3.26 7.16
CA LEU A 139 -12.40 -4.65 7.25
C LEU A 139 -13.92 -4.71 7.44
N ASP A 140 -14.53 -5.68 6.76
CA ASP A 140 -15.97 -5.88 6.88
C ASP A 140 -16.29 -6.61 8.18
N LEU A 141 -16.90 -5.88 9.11
CA LEU A 141 -17.23 -6.41 10.44
C LEU A 141 -18.25 -7.56 10.36
N THR A 142 -19.03 -7.68 9.28
CA THR A 142 -19.94 -8.82 9.07
C THR A 142 -19.19 -10.12 8.77
N GLU A 143 -17.94 -10.04 8.35
CA GLU A 143 -17.05 -11.20 8.20
C GLU A 143 -16.38 -11.59 9.53
N MET A 144 -16.43 -10.69 10.53
CA MET A 144 -15.78 -10.84 11.83
C MET A 144 -16.77 -11.05 13.00
N CYS A 145 -18.09 -10.96 12.75
CA CYS A 145 -19.13 -11.01 13.77
C CYS A 145 -20.14 -12.13 13.48
N GLY A 146 -20.36 -13.01 14.46
CA GLY A 146 -21.37 -14.07 14.38
C GLY A 146 -21.09 -15.17 13.34
N ARG A 147 -19.83 -15.32 12.90
CA ARG A 147 -19.39 -16.40 12.00
C ARG A 147 -18.70 -17.52 12.77
N ASN A 148 -18.42 -18.62 12.09
CA ASN A 148 -17.71 -19.75 12.68
C ASN A 148 -16.18 -19.55 12.59
N PRO A 149 -15.38 -20.29 13.39
CA PRO A 149 -13.92 -20.18 13.39
C PRO A 149 -13.24 -20.43 12.03
N ALA A 150 -13.80 -21.32 11.20
CA ALA A 150 -13.24 -21.60 9.87
C ALA A 150 -13.39 -20.40 8.92
N HIS A 151 -14.55 -19.72 8.97
CA HIS A 151 -14.78 -18.47 8.24
C HIS A 151 -13.81 -17.38 8.68
N TYR A 152 -13.60 -17.21 9.99
CA TYR A 152 -12.62 -16.24 10.50
C TYR A 152 -11.20 -16.53 10.00
N ALA A 153 -10.80 -17.80 9.94
CA ALA A 153 -9.49 -18.20 9.43
C ALA A 153 -9.35 -17.88 7.93
N GLU A 154 -10.37 -18.21 7.14
CA GLU A 154 -10.42 -17.91 5.70
C GLU A 154 -10.34 -16.41 5.43
N TYR A 155 -11.17 -15.64 6.13
CA TYR A 155 -11.20 -14.19 6.00
C TYR A 155 -9.82 -13.59 6.35
N TRP A 156 -9.23 -13.99 7.47
CA TRP A 156 -7.93 -13.46 7.88
C TRP A 156 -6.80 -13.84 6.92
N LYS A 157 -6.83 -15.05 6.36
CA LYS A 157 -5.90 -15.47 5.31
C LYS A 157 -5.98 -14.55 4.09
N ALA A 158 -7.19 -14.15 3.68
CA ALA A 158 -7.40 -13.21 2.58
C ALA A 158 -6.89 -11.80 2.90
N VAL A 159 -7.09 -11.30 4.14
CA VAL A 159 -6.54 -10.01 4.58
C VAL A 159 -5.01 -10.03 4.54
N GLN A 160 -4.38 -11.08 5.08
CA GLN A 160 -2.92 -11.24 5.03
C GLN A 160 -2.40 -11.30 3.60
N GLU A 161 -3.09 -12.03 2.70
CA GLU A 161 -2.69 -12.14 1.29
C GLU A 161 -2.75 -10.77 0.61
N MET A 162 -3.84 -10.03 0.78
CA MET A 162 -4.00 -8.67 0.26
C MET A 162 -2.86 -7.76 0.71
N TRP A 163 -2.53 -7.76 2.01
CA TRP A 163 -1.44 -6.95 2.53
C TRP A 163 -0.09 -7.36 1.95
N LEU A 164 0.24 -8.66 1.95
CA LEU A 164 1.51 -9.17 1.41
C LEU A 164 1.68 -8.77 -0.06
N ARG A 165 0.61 -8.93 -0.85
CA ARG A 165 0.64 -8.67 -2.29
C ARG A 165 0.80 -7.19 -2.60
N LEU A 166 0.05 -6.31 -1.95
CA LEU A 166 0.24 -4.87 -2.15
C LEU A 166 1.60 -4.39 -1.63
N TYR A 167 1.98 -4.82 -0.43
CA TYR A 167 3.20 -4.35 0.23
C TYR A 167 4.47 -4.75 -0.52
N LEU A 168 4.50 -5.97 -1.08
CA LEU A 168 5.64 -6.50 -1.83
C LEU A 168 5.49 -6.37 -3.36
N SER A 169 4.43 -5.75 -3.87
CA SER A 169 4.19 -5.66 -5.31
C SER A 169 5.39 -5.04 -6.06
N ASN A 170 5.71 -5.61 -7.22
CA ASN A 170 6.74 -5.07 -8.10
C ASN A 170 6.27 -3.79 -8.82
N LEU A 171 4.96 -3.59 -8.95
CA LEU A 171 4.37 -2.38 -9.50
C LEU A 171 4.63 -1.19 -8.54
N VAL A 172 4.65 0.01 -9.10
CA VAL A 172 4.51 1.22 -8.29
C VAL A 172 3.05 1.42 -7.95
N LEU A 173 2.73 1.49 -6.67
CA LEU A 173 1.37 1.70 -6.19
C LEU A 173 1.23 3.12 -5.65
N VAL A 174 0.25 3.88 -6.15
CA VAL A 174 -0.08 5.21 -5.64
C VAL A 174 -1.51 5.20 -5.12
N ALA A 175 -1.72 5.57 -3.86
CA ALA A 175 -3.06 5.76 -3.30
C ALA A 175 -3.55 7.17 -3.60
N ALA A 176 -4.63 7.26 -4.37
CA ALA A 176 -5.43 8.47 -4.58
C ALA A 176 -6.60 8.46 -3.59
N ILE A 177 -6.38 9.00 -2.40
CA ILE A 177 -7.29 8.94 -1.25
C ILE A 177 -8.33 10.05 -1.38
N ASN A 178 -9.42 9.75 -2.08
CA ASN A 178 -10.52 10.66 -2.42
C ASN A 178 -11.73 10.59 -1.45
N GLY A 179 -11.52 10.03 -0.26
CA GLY A 179 -12.52 9.84 0.79
C GLY A 179 -11.90 9.44 2.12
N ALA A 180 -12.72 9.27 3.16
CA ALA A 180 -12.23 8.76 4.45
C ALA A 180 -11.59 7.37 4.31
N SER A 181 -10.60 7.07 5.14
CA SER A 181 -9.78 5.86 5.04
C SER A 181 -9.39 5.29 6.42
N PRO A 182 -10.35 4.83 7.24
CA PRO A 182 -10.07 4.20 8.53
C PRO A 182 -9.53 2.76 8.39
N ALA A 183 -8.81 2.29 9.41
CA ALA A 183 -8.39 0.89 9.63
C ALA A 183 -7.86 0.20 8.36
N GLY A 184 -8.58 -0.79 7.81
CA GLY A 184 -8.17 -1.50 6.59
C GLY A 184 -8.04 -0.61 5.35
N GLY A 185 -8.77 0.50 5.25
CA GLY A 185 -8.58 1.49 4.19
C GLY A 185 -7.24 2.22 4.33
N CYS A 186 -6.89 2.59 5.57
CA CYS A 186 -5.57 3.14 5.91
C CYS A 186 -4.48 2.12 5.57
N LEU A 187 -4.67 0.84 5.91
CA LEU A 187 -3.70 -0.22 5.55
C LEU A 187 -3.41 -0.24 4.05
N ILE A 188 -4.44 -0.30 3.21
CA ILE A 188 -4.25 -0.30 1.75
C ILE A 188 -3.41 0.91 1.34
N ALA A 189 -3.74 2.11 1.83
CA ALA A 189 -2.95 3.31 1.55
C ALA A 189 -1.49 3.22 2.04
N LEU A 190 -1.26 2.67 3.23
CA LEU A 190 0.07 2.49 3.81
C LEU A 190 0.92 1.44 3.08
N THR A 191 0.29 0.51 2.35
CA THR A 191 1.01 -0.42 1.48
C THR A 191 1.44 0.20 0.15
N CYS A 192 0.86 1.32 -0.26
CA CYS A 192 1.28 2.04 -1.47
C CYS A 192 2.67 2.69 -1.31
N ASP A 193 3.32 2.93 -2.44
CA ASP A 193 4.61 3.63 -2.51
C ASP A 193 4.46 5.14 -2.29
N TYR A 194 3.29 5.70 -2.66
CA TYR A 194 2.95 7.11 -2.43
C TYR A 194 1.46 7.32 -2.14
N ARG A 195 1.11 8.36 -1.39
CA ARG A 195 -0.24 8.67 -0.92
C ARG A 195 -0.58 10.13 -1.18
N VAL A 196 -1.56 10.38 -2.05
CA VAL A 196 -2.14 11.68 -2.32
C VAL A 196 -3.54 11.72 -1.73
N MET A 197 -3.83 12.72 -0.91
CA MET A 197 -5.10 12.82 -0.18
C MET A 197 -5.88 14.07 -0.57
N ALA A 198 -7.20 13.94 -0.71
CA ALA A 198 -8.10 15.08 -0.88
C ALA A 198 -8.13 15.95 0.38
N ASP A 199 -8.02 17.27 0.19
CA ASP A 199 -8.19 18.27 1.23
C ASP A 199 -9.67 18.45 1.55
N ASN A 200 -10.18 17.55 2.38
CA ASN A 200 -11.52 17.64 2.94
C ASN A 200 -11.46 17.20 4.41
N PRO A 201 -11.92 18.03 5.37
CA PRO A 201 -11.82 17.72 6.79
C PRO A 201 -12.62 16.48 7.21
N LYS A 202 -13.56 16.00 6.39
CA LYS A 202 -14.30 14.74 6.64
C LYS A 202 -13.52 13.50 6.21
N TYR A 203 -12.50 13.66 5.38
CA TYR A 203 -11.70 12.54 4.89
C TYR A 203 -10.55 12.37 5.86
N CYS A 204 -10.79 11.62 6.94
CA CYS A 204 -9.74 11.31 7.89
C CYS A 204 -9.13 9.93 7.59
N ILE A 205 -7.86 9.74 7.92
CA ILE A 205 -7.09 8.50 7.72
C ILE A 205 -6.41 8.07 9.03
N GLY A 206 -6.41 6.77 9.31
CA GLY A 206 -5.67 6.22 10.45
C GLY A 206 -6.14 4.84 10.87
N LEU A 207 -5.43 4.25 11.82
CA LEU A 207 -5.72 2.95 12.42
C LEU A 207 -6.49 3.18 13.74
N ASN A 208 -7.81 2.96 13.70
CA ASN A 208 -8.74 3.26 14.80
C ASN A 208 -9.33 2.01 15.48
N GLU A 209 -8.66 0.87 15.34
CA GLU A 209 -9.06 -0.46 15.85
C GLU A 209 -9.41 -0.43 17.35
N THR A 210 -8.65 0.33 18.15
CA THR A 210 -8.84 0.43 19.61
C THR A 210 -10.18 1.06 19.99
N LEU A 211 -10.77 1.91 19.15
CA LEU A 211 -12.11 2.45 19.37
C LEU A 211 -13.22 1.40 19.21
N LEU A 212 -12.92 0.27 18.56
CA LEU A 212 -13.81 -0.88 18.41
C LEU A 212 -13.52 -1.97 19.46
N GLY A 213 -12.56 -1.74 20.37
CA GLY A 213 -12.11 -2.74 21.35
C GLY A 213 -11.27 -3.87 20.74
N ILE A 214 -10.74 -3.66 19.53
CA ILE A 214 -9.82 -4.57 18.85
C ILE A 214 -8.44 -3.93 18.69
N VAL A 215 -7.47 -4.70 18.19
CA VAL A 215 -6.08 -4.25 18.04
C VAL A 215 -5.62 -4.44 16.60
N ALA A 216 -4.87 -3.47 16.08
CA ALA A 216 -4.20 -3.61 14.80
C ALA A 216 -3.18 -4.77 14.89
N PRO A 217 -3.15 -5.71 13.93
CA PRO A 217 -2.19 -6.81 13.98
C PRO A 217 -0.76 -6.28 13.85
N PHE A 218 0.23 -7.06 14.30
CA PHE A 218 1.60 -6.57 14.43
C PHE A 218 2.18 -6.04 13.11
N TRP A 219 1.74 -6.57 11.97
CA TRP A 219 2.18 -6.19 10.63
C TRP A 219 1.48 -4.92 10.09
N PHE A 220 0.24 -4.62 10.51
CA PHE A 220 -0.34 -3.26 10.36
C PHE A 220 0.50 -2.26 11.15
N LYS A 221 0.77 -2.58 12.42
CA LYS A 221 1.56 -1.72 13.31
C LYS A 221 2.96 -1.46 12.77
N ASP A 222 3.65 -2.50 12.30
CA ASP A 222 4.99 -2.37 11.73
C ASP A 222 4.96 -1.52 10.45
N ASN A 223 3.94 -1.68 9.59
CA ASN A 223 3.75 -0.82 8.43
C ASN A 223 3.57 0.65 8.85
N LEU A 224 2.75 0.94 9.87
CA LEU A 224 2.54 2.30 10.37
C LEU A 224 3.83 2.89 10.97
N VAL A 225 4.57 2.12 11.78
CA VAL A 225 5.88 2.53 12.33
C VAL A 225 6.87 2.86 11.22
N ASN A 226 6.90 2.08 10.14
CA ASN A 226 7.75 2.36 8.99
C ASN A 226 7.34 3.63 8.22
N THR A 227 6.12 4.13 8.42
CA THR A 227 5.60 5.34 7.76
C THR A 227 5.78 6.59 8.61
N ILE A 228 5.35 6.57 9.88
CA ILE A 228 5.28 7.77 10.74
C ILE A 228 6.24 7.73 11.95
N GLY A 229 7.03 6.67 12.08
CA GLY A 229 7.96 6.47 13.19
C GLY A 229 7.27 5.99 14.48
N HIS A 230 8.08 5.45 15.39
CA HIS A 230 7.60 4.72 16.57
C HIS A 230 6.67 5.56 17.48
N ARG A 231 7.11 6.74 17.92
CA ARG A 231 6.40 7.59 18.89
C ARG A 231 5.07 8.16 18.36
N ALA A 232 4.96 8.37 17.05
CA ALA A 232 3.71 8.80 16.44
C ALA A 232 2.75 7.60 16.31
N SER A 233 3.25 6.43 15.91
CA SER A 233 2.48 5.18 15.84
C SER A 233 1.92 4.75 17.18
N GLU A 234 2.71 4.82 18.27
CA GLU A 234 2.22 4.51 19.62
C GLU A 234 0.99 5.33 19.98
N ARG A 235 1.11 6.66 19.86
CA ARG A 235 0.00 7.59 20.13
C ARG A 235 -1.19 7.31 19.21
N ALA A 236 -0.96 7.12 17.92
CA ALA A 236 -2.01 6.89 16.93
C ALA A 236 -2.80 5.61 17.24
N LEU A 237 -2.11 4.51 17.50
CA LEU A 237 -2.72 3.21 17.75
C LEU A 237 -3.45 3.16 19.09
N GLN A 238 -2.84 3.70 20.16
CA GLN A 238 -3.45 3.69 21.50
C GLN A 238 -4.73 4.52 21.57
N LEU A 239 -4.75 5.69 20.92
CA LEU A 239 -5.91 6.58 20.90
C LEU A 239 -6.89 6.29 19.75
N GLY A 240 -6.50 5.42 18.81
CA GLY A 240 -7.28 5.12 17.61
C GLY A 240 -7.53 6.36 16.73
N LEU A 241 -6.48 7.15 16.50
CA LEU A 241 -6.60 8.45 15.83
C LEU A 241 -6.95 8.30 14.35
N LEU A 242 -7.87 9.16 13.90
CA LEU A 242 -8.14 9.44 12.51
C LEU A 242 -7.69 10.87 12.21
N PHE A 243 -6.58 11.01 11.48
CA PHE A 243 -5.99 12.29 11.18
C PHE A 243 -6.74 12.98 10.03
N PRO A 244 -7.20 14.23 10.19
CA PRO A 244 -7.65 15.03 9.06
C PRO A 244 -6.46 15.33 8.11
N PRO A 245 -6.70 15.75 6.85
CA PRO A 245 -5.66 15.81 5.82
C PRO A 245 -4.40 16.58 6.23
N THR A 246 -4.54 17.77 6.83
CA THR A 246 -3.41 18.59 7.27
C THR A 246 -2.54 17.89 8.32
N GLU A 247 -3.16 17.25 9.31
CA GLU A 247 -2.44 16.49 10.34
C GLU A 247 -1.83 15.21 9.78
N ALA A 248 -2.52 14.54 8.86
CA ALA A 248 -2.03 13.36 8.17
C ALA A 248 -0.75 13.67 7.38
N LEU A 249 -0.69 14.84 6.74
CA LEU A 249 0.52 15.33 6.07
C LEU A 249 1.62 15.66 7.08
N GLN A 250 1.28 16.36 8.16
CA GLN A 250 2.24 16.78 9.19
C GLN A 250 2.92 15.59 9.87
N VAL A 251 2.18 14.52 10.17
CA VAL A 251 2.72 13.31 10.80
C VAL A 251 3.43 12.38 9.80
N GLY A 252 3.36 12.66 8.50
CA GLY A 252 3.96 11.85 7.44
C GLY A 252 3.13 10.63 7.03
N MET A 253 1.84 10.58 7.38
CA MET A 253 0.94 9.49 6.98
C MET A 253 0.58 9.56 5.50
N VAL A 254 0.48 10.76 4.94
CA VAL A 254 0.30 11.00 3.51
C VAL A 254 1.40 11.92 2.99
N ASP A 255 1.71 11.82 1.70
CA ASP A 255 2.84 12.52 1.11
C ASP A 255 2.43 13.85 0.46
N LYS A 256 1.16 13.96 0.02
CA LYS A 256 0.55 15.19 -0.50
C LYS A 256 -0.92 15.31 -0.09
N VAL A 257 -1.33 16.55 0.17
CA VAL A 257 -2.73 16.95 0.31
C VAL A 257 -3.04 17.98 -0.76
N VAL A 258 -4.12 17.77 -1.52
CA VAL A 258 -4.50 18.60 -2.68
C VAL A 258 -6.02 18.80 -2.73
N PRO A 259 -6.52 19.83 -3.44
CA PRO A 259 -7.95 19.98 -3.68
C PRO A 259 -8.61 18.68 -4.20
N LYS A 260 -9.86 18.43 -3.80
CA LYS A 260 -10.55 17.15 -4.06
C LYS A 260 -10.56 16.76 -5.54
N ASP A 261 -10.75 17.72 -6.43
CA ASP A 261 -10.78 17.57 -7.88
C ASP A 261 -9.39 17.31 -8.51
N GLN A 262 -8.32 17.53 -7.75
CA GLN A 262 -6.94 17.37 -8.21
C GLN A 262 -6.26 16.07 -7.73
N VAL A 263 -6.92 15.27 -6.89
CA VAL A 263 -6.32 14.04 -6.34
C VAL A 263 -5.88 13.08 -7.44
N GLN A 264 -6.76 12.82 -8.42
CA GLN A 264 -6.48 11.87 -9.51
C GLN A 264 -5.34 12.36 -10.41
N SER A 265 -5.42 13.60 -10.87
CA SER A 265 -4.39 14.19 -11.75
C SER A 265 -3.04 14.26 -11.04
N THR A 266 -3.02 14.59 -9.75
CA THR A 266 -1.80 14.59 -8.92
C THR A 266 -1.23 13.18 -8.78
N ALA A 267 -2.07 12.17 -8.50
CA ALA A 267 -1.62 10.79 -8.37
C ALA A 267 -1.00 10.26 -9.67
N LEU A 268 -1.61 10.56 -10.82
CA LEU A 268 -1.07 10.21 -12.14
C LEU A 268 0.25 10.93 -12.42
N SER A 269 0.35 12.23 -12.08
CA SER A 269 1.59 13.00 -12.23
C SER A 269 2.72 12.45 -11.37
N VAL A 270 2.44 12.10 -10.11
CA VAL A 270 3.41 11.45 -9.23
C VAL A 270 3.84 10.11 -9.83
N LEU A 271 2.89 9.28 -10.24
CA LEU A 271 3.20 7.97 -10.79
C LEU A 271 4.12 8.08 -12.02
N ALA A 272 3.92 9.07 -12.89
CA ALA A 272 4.80 9.32 -14.03
C ALA A 272 6.26 9.56 -13.61
N GLN A 273 6.52 10.24 -12.48
CA GLN A 273 7.88 10.43 -11.95
C GLN A 273 8.51 9.11 -11.50
N TRP A 274 7.73 8.25 -10.84
CA TRP A 274 8.20 6.92 -10.42
C TRP A 274 8.49 6.00 -11.63
N MET A 275 7.76 6.18 -12.74
CA MET A 275 7.95 5.39 -13.96
C MET A 275 9.23 5.74 -14.73
N ALA A 276 9.78 6.94 -14.51
CA ALA A 276 11.05 7.37 -15.09
C ALA A 276 12.26 6.62 -14.51
N ILE A 277 12.09 5.94 -13.37
CA ILE A 277 13.17 5.20 -12.71
C ILE A 277 13.36 3.81 -13.36
N PRO A 278 14.63 3.35 -13.54
CA PRO A 278 14.91 2.00 -14.01
C PRO A 278 14.22 0.93 -13.17
N ASP A 279 13.36 0.14 -13.81
CA ASP A 279 12.34 -0.64 -13.12
C ASP A 279 12.92 -1.67 -12.14
N HIS A 280 13.90 -2.44 -12.61
CA HIS A 280 14.49 -3.51 -11.80
C HIS A 280 15.22 -2.96 -10.56
N ALA A 281 15.95 -1.85 -10.71
CA ALA A 281 16.64 -1.21 -9.59
C ALA A 281 15.64 -0.69 -8.53
N ARG A 282 14.54 -0.08 -8.98
CA ARG A 282 13.43 0.35 -8.11
C ARG A 282 12.80 -0.82 -7.37
N GLN A 283 12.51 -1.93 -8.06
CA GLN A 283 11.92 -3.13 -7.46
C GLN A 283 12.82 -3.72 -6.37
N LEU A 284 14.12 -3.89 -6.64
CA LEU A 284 15.08 -4.38 -5.66
C LEU A 284 15.20 -3.45 -4.45
N THR A 285 15.17 -2.13 -4.68
CA THR A 285 15.18 -1.13 -3.61
C THR A 285 13.93 -1.23 -2.74
N LYS A 286 12.74 -1.30 -3.35
CA LYS A 286 11.46 -1.50 -2.62
C LYS A 286 11.51 -2.78 -1.79
N ASN A 287 11.97 -3.87 -2.39
CA ASN A 287 12.09 -5.16 -1.70
C ASN A 287 13.06 -5.08 -0.51
N MET A 288 14.24 -4.47 -0.68
CA MET A 288 15.22 -4.28 0.40
C MET A 288 14.62 -3.55 1.61
N MET A 289 13.79 -2.53 1.38
CA MET A 289 13.16 -1.76 2.45
C MET A 289 12.01 -2.51 3.14
N ARG A 290 11.25 -3.32 2.39
CA ARG A 290 9.96 -3.89 2.85
C ARG A 290 10.03 -5.35 3.27
N LYS A 291 10.97 -6.11 2.71
CA LYS A 291 11.09 -7.56 2.91
C LYS A 291 11.23 -7.97 4.37
N PRO A 292 12.03 -7.32 5.23
CA PRO A 292 12.13 -7.72 6.64
C PRO A 292 10.77 -7.69 7.37
N THR A 293 9.95 -6.68 7.10
CA THR A 293 8.60 -6.54 7.67
C THR A 293 7.66 -7.64 7.17
N ALA A 294 7.69 -7.93 5.86
CA ALA A 294 6.85 -8.99 5.28
C ALA A 294 7.29 -10.39 5.70
N ASP A 295 8.60 -10.65 5.75
CA ASP A 295 9.17 -11.92 6.20
C ASP A 295 8.75 -12.25 7.65
N ARG A 296 8.56 -11.23 8.49
CA ARG A 296 8.05 -11.41 9.85
C ARG A 296 6.64 -12.00 9.84
N LEU A 297 5.74 -11.58 8.93
CA LEU A 297 4.42 -12.20 8.78
C LEU A 297 4.53 -13.60 8.17
N LEU A 298 5.27 -13.74 7.07
CA LEU A 298 5.40 -15.01 6.35
C LEU A 298 5.89 -16.15 7.26
N LYS A 299 6.82 -15.89 8.17
CA LYS A 299 7.35 -16.88 9.13
C LYS A 299 6.34 -17.35 10.18
N GLN A 300 5.31 -16.56 10.47
CA GLN A 300 4.33 -16.86 11.53
C GLN A 300 2.89 -16.76 11.04
N ARG A 301 2.67 -16.93 9.73
CA ARG A 301 1.39 -16.67 9.06
C ARG A 301 0.24 -17.48 9.67
N ASP A 302 0.45 -18.77 9.85
CA ASP A 302 -0.55 -19.68 10.43
C ASP A 302 -0.80 -19.39 11.92
N ALA A 303 0.26 -19.06 12.67
CA ALA A 303 0.13 -18.65 14.07
C ALA A 303 -0.65 -17.33 14.20
N ASP A 304 -0.42 -16.36 13.30
CA ASP A 304 -1.19 -15.11 13.25
C ASP A 304 -2.68 -15.37 12.93
N ILE A 305 -2.99 -16.31 12.03
CA ILE A 305 -4.37 -16.76 11.76
C ILE A 305 -4.99 -17.37 13.02
N GLN A 306 -4.29 -18.29 13.69
CA GLN A 306 -4.79 -18.92 14.92
C GLN A 306 -5.03 -17.89 16.04
N ASN A 307 -4.11 -16.93 16.19
CA ASN A 307 -4.24 -15.83 17.15
C ASN A 307 -5.45 -14.95 16.84
N PHE A 308 -5.66 -14.59 15.57
CA PHE A 308 -6.82 -13.84 15.14
C PHE A 308 -8.12 -14.58 15.45
N VAL A 309 -8.22 -15.86 15.05
CA VAL A 309 -9.41 -16.69 15.29
C VAL A 309 -9.70 -16.80 16.78
N SER A 310 -8.67 -17.08 17.59
CA SER A 310 -8.80 -17.16 19.05
C SER A 310 -9.27 -15.83 19.65
N PHE A 311 -8.66 -14.71 19.24
CA PHE A 311 -8.99 -13.38 19.74
C PHE A 311 -10.40 -12.96 19.35
N ILE A 312 -10.75 -13.06 18.07
CA ILE A 312 -12.02 -12.58 17.53
C ILE A 312 -13.20 -13.41 18.03
N SER A 313 -12.99 -14.69 18.34
CA SER A 313 -14.04 -15.59 18.85
C SER A 313 -14.40 -15.37 20.32
N ARG A 314 -13.66 -14.53 21.06
CA ARG A 314 -13.98 -14.24 22.46
C ARG A 314 -15.33 -13.52 22.57
N ASP A 315 -16.19 -13.95 23.50
CA ASP A 315 -17.50 -13.34 23.76
C ASP A 315 -17.44 -11.83 23.95
N SER A 316 -16.42 -11.33 24.66
CA SER A 316 -16.24 -9.89 24.88
C SER A 316 -16.00 -9.13 23.57
N ILE A 317 -15.24 -9.72 22.65
CA ILE A 317 -14.92 -9.12 21.35
C ILE A 317 -16.14 -9.21 20.43
N GLN A 318 -16.81 -10.37 20.35
CA GLN A 318 -18.05 -10.53 19.58
C GLN A 318 -19.14 -9.54 20.02
N LYS A 319 -19.32 -9.34 21.34
CA LYS A 319 -20.23 -8.32 21.87
C LYS A 319 -19.83 -6.90 21.44
N SER A 320 -18.54 -6.57 21.48
CA SER A 320 -18.05 -5.25 21.04
C SER A 320 -18.35 -5.00 19.56
N LEU A 321 -18.07 -5.98 18.69
CA LEU A 321 -18.36 -5.90 17.26
C LEU A 321 -19.85 -5.75 16.97
N GLN A 322 -20.69 -6.56 17.63
CA GLN A 322 -22.13 -6.50 17.50
C GLN A 322 -22.69 -5.12 17.89
N MET A 323 -22.28 -4.59 19.05
CA MET A 323 -22.68 -3.25 19.50
C MET A 323 -22.26 -2.16 18.50
N TYR A 324 -21.06 -2.28 17.92
CA TYR A 324 -20.58 -1.31 16.94
C TYR A 324 -21.36 -1.38 15.63
N LEU A 325 -21.66 -2.59 15.13
CA LEU A 325 -22.53 -2.81 13.97
C LEU A 325 -23.93 -2.20 14.17
N GLU A 326 -24.51 -2.34 15.36
CA GLU A 326 -25.80 -1.73 15.70
C GLU A 326 -25.72 -0.21 15.70
N LYS A 327 -24.68 0.38 16.29
CA LYS A 327 -24.44 1.84 16.24
C LYS A 327 -24.29 2.36 14.82
N LEU A 328 -23.64 1.61 13.92
CA LEU A 328 -23.51 1.98 12.51
C LEU A 328 -24.84 1.95 11.77
N LYS A 329 -25.73 1.00 12.09
CA LYS A 329 -27.09 0.94 11.53
C LYS A 329 -27.92 2.14 11.97
N GLN A 330 -27.84 2.52 13.26
CA GLN A 330 -28.56 3.67 13.82
C GLN A 330 -28.10 5.02 13.25
N LYS A 331 -26.84 5.17 12.83
CA LYS A 331 -26.35 6.40 12.18
C LYS A 331 -26.81 6.56 10.72
N LYS A 332 -27.35 5.50 10.11
CA LYS A 332 -27.79 5.48 8.71
C LYS A 332 -29.31 5.60 8.55
N GLY A 333 -30.08 5.27 9.58
CA GLY A 333 -31.53 5.45 9.64
C GLY A 333 -31.90 6.79 10.25
#